data_AF-A0A524LI16-F1
#
_entry.id   AF-A0A524LI16-F1
#
_cell.length_a   1.000
_cell.length_b   1.000
_cell.length_c   1.000
_cell.angle_alpha   90.00
_cell.angle_beta   90.00
_cell.angle_gamma   90.00
#
_symmetry.space_group_name_H-M   'P 1'
#
loop_
_entity.id
_entity.type
_entity.pdbx_description
1 polymer ?
#
loop_
_entity_poly.entity_id
_entity_poly.type
_entity_poly.pdbx_seq_one_letter_code
_entity_poly.pdbx_strand_id
1 'polypeptide(L)' 'MSVGHVERKIIAGLRVRKLDGKLVKPILYNGRAVGHGKFFAASIDGEMLLDETGKPIPILQAGTLENA' A
#
# COMPACT_ATOMS: atom_id res chain seq x y z
N MET A 1 -6.80 13.88 -25.24
CA MET A 1 -7.68 13.00 -24.44
C MET A 1 -7.58 13.44 -22.99
N SER A 2 -8.57 14.17 -22.46
CA SER A 2 -8.58 14.58 -21.05
C SER A 2 -8.94 13.38 -20.19
N VAL A 3 -8.01 12.96 -19.31
CA VAL A 3 -8.28 11.95 -18.29
C VAL A 3 -9.35 12.53 -17.37
N GLY A 4 -10.53 11.89 -17.31
CA GLY A 4 -11.62 12.33 -16.44
C GLY A 4 -11.14 12.42 -14.99
N HIS A 5 -11.49 13.53 -14.31
CA HIS A 5 -11.18 13.71 -12.90
C HIS A 5 -11.98 12.68 -12.10
N VAL A 6 -11.29 11.72 -11.47
CA VAL A 6 -11.91 10.71 -10.60
C VAL A 6 -11.79 11.19 -9.16
N GLU A 7 -12.91 11.56 -8.54
CA GLU A 7 -12.95 11.82 -7.10
C GLU A 7 -12.78 10.51 -6.32
N ARG A 8 -11.78 10.47 -5.43
CA ARG A 8 -11.60 9.36 -4.49
C ARG A 8 -12.49 9.60 -3.29
N LYS A 9 -13.63 8.91 -3.21
CA LYS A 9 -14.49 8.92 -2.02
C LYS A 9 -14.04 7.84 -1.05
N ILE A 10 -13.65 8.24 0.16
CA ILE A 10 -13.50 7.31 1.27
C ILE A 10 -14.92 6.99 1.78
N ILE A 11 -15.26 5.71 1.83
CA ILE A 11 -16.56 5.23 2.30
C ILE A 11 -16.49 5.08 3.81
N ALA A 12 -17.39 5.76 4.52
CA ALA A 12 -17.50 5.67 5.97
C ALA A 12 -17.68 4.20 6.41
N GLY A 13 -16.86 3.74 7.35
CA GLY A 13 -16.88 2.36 7.85
C GLY A 13 -15.96 1.38 7.11
N LEU A 14 -15.27 1.82 6.04
CA LEU A 14 -14.16 1.05 5.49
C LEU A 14 -12.98 1.08 6.47
N ARG A 15 -12.33 -0.07 6.68
CA ARG A 15 -11.06 -0.12 7.43
C ARG A 15 -9.91 0.18 6.48
N VAL A 16 -9.19 1.26 6.74
CA VAL A 16 -8.02 1.69 5.96
C VAL A 16 -6.76 1.55 6.79
N ARG A 17 -5.63 1.25 6.15
CA ARG A 17 -4.34 1.32 6.80
C ARG A 17 -3.74 2.71 6.60
N LYS A 18 -3.27 3.32 7.68
CA LYS A 18 -2.51 4.57 7.61
C LYS A 18 -1.14 4.41 8.23
N LEU A 19 -0.17 5.11 7.67
CA LEU A 19 1.17 5.26 8.19
C LEU A 19 1.53 6.75 8.06
N ASP A 20 1.92 7.38 9.16
CA ASP A 20 2.23 8.81 9.23
C ASP A 20 1.13 9.71 8.65
N GLY A 21 -0.13 9.36 8.92
CA GLY A 21 -1.32 10.08 8.41
C GLY A 21 -1.63 9.85 6.93
N LYS A 22 -0.78 9.12 6.18
CA LYS A 22 -0.98 8.80 4.78
C LYS A 22 -1.64 7.44 4.59
N LEU A 23 -2.45 7.31 3.55
CA LEU A 23 -3.12 6.05 3.21
C LEU A 23 -2.12 5.03 2.64
N VAL A 24 -2.07 3.87 3.27
CA VAL A 24 -1.32 2.71 2.78
C VAL A 24 -2.22 1.92 1.83
N LYS A 25 -1.73 1.73 0.60
CA LYS A 25 -2.40 0.96 -0.44
C LYS A 25 -1.67 -0.36 -0.69
N PRO A 26 -2.41 -1.44 -0.99
CA PRO A 26 -1.79 -2.68 -1.43
C PRO A 26 -1.26 -2.52 -2.85
N ILE A 27 0.00 -2.93 -3.06
CA ILE A 27 0.57 -3.16 -4.40
C ILE A 27 1.00 -4.62 -4.50
N LEU A 28 0.78 -5.24 -5.66
CA LEU A 28 1.23 -6.61 -5.88
C LEU A 28 2.75 -6.62 -6.09
N TYR A 29 3.47 -7.29 -5.20
CA TYR A 29 4.90 -7.56 -5.36
C TYR A 29 5.13 -9.00 -5.81
N ASN A 30 5.97 -9.16 -6.84
CA ASN A 30 6.38 -10.47 -7.36
C ASN A 30 7.91 -10.56 -7.35
N GLY A 31 8.46 -11.05 -6.24
CA GLY A 31 9.89 -11.26 -6.04
C GLY A 31 10.32 -12.72 -6.15
N ARG A 32 9.60 -13.56 -6.92
CA ARG A 32 9.95 -14.98 -7.08
C ARG A 32 11.37 -15.17 -7.62
N ALA A 33 11.84 -14.28 -8.51
CA ALA A 33 13.19 -14.33 -9.08
C ALA A 33 14.31 -14.10 -8.05
N VAL A 34 14.00 -13.43 -6.93
CA VAL A 34 14.95 -13.12 -5.85
C VAL A 34 14.66 -13.91 -4.56
N GLY A 35 13.86 -14.97 -4.65
CA GLY A 35 13.53 -15.83 -3.49
C GLY A 35 12.54 -15.23 -2.48
N HIS A 36 11.99 -14.03 -2.73
CA HIS A 36 11.06 -13.37 -1.79
C HIS A 36 9.60 -13.84 -1.91
N GLY A 37 9.27 -14.57 -2.99
CA GLY A 37 7.90 -15.03 -3.26
C GLY A 37 6.99 -13.94 -3.84
N LYS A 38 5.68 -14.07 -3.64
CA LYS A 38 4.65 -13.16 -4.15
C LYS A 38 3.70 -12.78 -3.02
N PHE A 39 3.50 -11.48 -2.81
CA PHE A 39 2.63 -10.96 -1.74
C PHE A 39 2.14 -9.53 -2.05
N PHE A 40 1.21 -9.02 -1.25
CA PHE A 40 0.81 -7.62 -1.30
C PHE A 40 1.74 -6.78 -0.41
N ALA A 41 2.53 -5.91 -1.03
CA ALA A 41 3.36 -4.94 -0.34
C ALA A 41 2.59 -3.66 -0.03
N ALA A 42 3.09 -2.90 0.93
CA ALA A 42 2.59 -1.59 1.27
C ALA A 42 3.11 -0.52 0.31
N SER A 43 2.24 0.39 -0.10
CA SER A 43 2.61 1.56 -0.90
C SER A 43 1.94 2.83 -0.36
N ILE A 44 2.67 3.94 -0.39
CA ILE A 44 2.18 5.27 -0.05
C ILE A 44 2.46 6.18 -1.24
N ASP A 45 1.46 6.95 -1.66
CA ASP A 45 1.58 7.90 -2.78
C ASP A 45 2.11 7.31 -4.10
N GLY A 46 2.01 5.98 -4.28
CA GLY A 46 2.49 5.26 -5.46
C GLY A 46 3.90 4.69 -5.32
N GLU A 47 4.59 4.97 -4.22
CA GLU A 47 5.91 4.41 -3.89
C GLU A 47 5.74 3.22 -2.96
N MET A 48 6.55 2.18 -3.16
CA MET A 48 6.52 0.97 -2.35
C MET A 48 7.41 1.15 -1.12
N LEU A 49 6.89 0.78 0.05
CA LEU A 49 7.67 0.83 1.29
C LEU A 49 8.63 -0.35 1.34
N LEU A 50 9.89 -0.06 1.63
CA LEU A 50 10.97 -1.03 1.74
C LEU A 50 11.51 -1.03 3.17
N ASP A 51 12.00 -2.17 3.63
CA ASP A 51 12.80 -2.25 4.85
C ASP A 51 14.24 -1.78 4.62
N GLU A 52 15.06 -1.82 5.67
CA GLU A 52 16.47 -1.42 5.64
C GLU A 52 17.31 -2.24 4.65
N THR A 53 16.85 -3.44 4.28
CA THR A 53 17.51 -4.33 3.32
C THR A 53 17.05 -4.12 1.88
N GLY A 54 16.12 -3.18 1.66
CA GLY A 54 15.50 -2.92 0.35
C GLY A 54 14.40 -3.93 -0.01
N LYS A 55 13.95 -4.77 0.93
CA LYS A 55 12.87 -5.73 0.70
C LYS A 55 11.51 -5.05 0.94
N PRO A 56 10.52 -5.27 0.05
CA PRO A 56 9.19 -4.70 0.24
C PRO A 56 8.49 -5.15 1.52
N ILE A 57 7.93 -4.19 2.25
CA ILE A 57 7.20 -4.42 3.49
C ILE A 57 5.81 -4.97 3.14
N PRO A 58 5.39 -6.14 3.66
CA PRO A 58 4.03 -6.65 3.51
C PRO A 58 2.98 -5.68 4.05
N ILE A 59 1.85 -5.53 3.37
CA ILE A 59 0.78 -4.60 3.80
C ILE A 59 0.28 -4.85 5.22
N LEU A 60 0.26 -6.11 5.65
CA LEU A 60 -0.20 -6.48 7.00
C LEU A 60 0.75 -6.00 8.10
N GLN A 61 2.02 -5.73 7.75
CA GLN A 61 3.07 -5.25 8.64
C GLN A 61 3.25 -3.73 8.57
N ALA A 62 2.60 -3.05 7.62
CA ALA A 62 2.70 -1.60 7.44
C ALA A 62 1.47 -0.86 7.98
N GLY A 63 1.74 0.13 8.82
CA GLY A 63 0.74 1.06 9.35
C GLY A 63 -0.25 0.47 10.34
N THR A 64 -1.14 1.33 10.82
CA THR A 64 -2.21 1.00 11.76
C THR A 64 -3.54 0.89 11.02
N LEU A 65 -4.37 -0.07 11.41
CA LEU A 65 -5.72 -0.21 10.88
C LEU A 65 -6.63 0.83 11.55
N GLU A 66 -7.18 1.74 10.77
CA GLU A 66 -8.07 2.80 11.22
C GLU A 66 -9.44 2.69 10.53
N ASN A 67 -10.49 3.19 11.17
CA ASN A 67 -11.77 3.40 10.51
C ASN A 67 -11.69 4.68 9.67
N ALA A 68 -12.16 4.60 8.44
CA ALA A 68 -12.09 5.67 7.45
C ALA A 68 -13.27 6.65 7.52
#